data_AF-A0A2W6A855-F1
#
_entry.id   AF-A0A2W6A855-F1
#
_cell.length_a   1.000
_cell.length_b   1.000
_cell.length_c   1.000
_cell.angle_alpha   90.00
_cell.angle_beta   90.00
_cell.angle_gamma   90.00
#
_symmetry.space_group_name_H-M   'P 1'
#
loop_
_entity.id
_entity.type
_entity.pdbx_description
1 polymer ?
#
loop_
_entity_poly.entity_id
_entity_poly.type
_entity_poly.pdbx_seq_one_letter_code
_entity_poly.pdbx_strand_id
1 'polypeptide(L)'
;MQTSPLQLDDAFIGEITVTPNESAAPVAPGAIVVNATPSYARHNENPLKWIVKLLVEFQSRETAPSPYEGHVECEGYFTVVNPEQPEAKQRKLVAVNAPTILYSMARDMVATITGRSRHGKFLLPSVSFIDQLIAFPDDPKPEEHASTPAPVTPV
;
A
#
# COMPACT_ATOMS: atom_id res chain seq x y z
N MET A 1 -17.85 -8.65 18.58
CA MET A 1 -17.03 -8.09 17.47
C MET A 1 -16.43 -9.28 16.72
N GLN A 2 -16.52 -9.30 15.39
CA GLN A 2 -15.94 -10.36 14.55
C GLN A 2 -14.60 -9.88 13.98
N THR A 3 -13.58 -10.74 14.00
CA THR A 3 -12.25 -10.43 13.45
C THR A 3 -12.27 -10.44 11.91
N SER A 4 -11.34 -9.71 11.30
CA SER A 4 -11.17 -9.68 9.83
C SER A 4 -10.90 -11.09 9.27
N PRO A 5 -11.42 -11.45 8.09
CA PRO A 5 -11.06 -12.71 7.43
C PRO A 5 -9.61 -12.75 6.93
N LEU A 6 -8.91 -11.61 6.90
CA LEU A 6 -7.47 -11.52 6.73
C LEU A 6 -6.81 -11.31 8.09
N GLN A 7 -5.95 -12.24 8.48
CA GLN A 7 -5.13 -12.16 9.70
C GLN A 7 -3.70 -11.80 9.33
N LEU A 8 -3.09 -10.95 10.15
CA LEU A 8 -1.65 -10.66 10.10
C LEU A 8 -0.94 -11.64 11.03
N ASP A 9 -0.06 -12.46 10.47
CA ASP A 9 0.72 -13.44 11.21
C ASP A 9 1.99 -12.81 11.80
N ASP A 10 2.70 -12.00 10.99
CA ASP A 10 3.89 -11.24 11.39
C ASP A 10 4.13 -10.06 10.43
N ALA A 11 4.81 -9.01 10.87
CA ALA A 11 5.25 -7.90 10.02
C ALA A 11 6.51 -7.22 10.54
N PHE A 12 7.37 -6.76 9.63
CA PHE A 12 8.56 -6.01 9.98
C PHE A 12 8.96 -4.99 8.91
N ILE A 13 9.78 -4.02 9.33
CA ILE A 13 10.45 -3.08 8.44
C ILE A 13 11.82 -3.68 8.10
N GLY A 14 12.07 -3.91 6.81
CA GLY A 14 13.35 -4.41 6.31
C GLY A 14 14.40 -3.30 6.23
N GLU A 15 14.03 -2.19 5.59
CA GLU A 15 14.89 -1.02 5.42
C GLU A 15 14.10 0.27 5.63
N ILE A 16 14.76 1.27 6.22
CA ILE A 16 14.22 2.63 6.29
C ILE A 16 15.35 3.64 6.07
N THR A 17 15.14 4.51 5.08
CA THR A 17 16.00 5.65 4.82
C THR A 17 15.14 6.91 4.88
N VAL A 18 15.56 7.88 5.70
CA VAL A 18 14.92 9.19 5.80
C VAL A 18 15.98 10.27 5.85
N THR A 19 16.04 11.07 4.79
CA THR A 19 17.05 12.12 4.62
C THR A 19 16.38 13.49 4.77
N PRO A 20 16.86 14.36 5.68
CA PRO A 20 16.41 15.74 5.77
C PRO A 20 16.81 16.54 4.53
N ASN A 21 15.89 17.32 3.96
CA ASN A 21 16.20 18.20 2.84
C ASN A 21 16.64 19.59 3.33
N GLU A 22 17.90 19.96 3.09
CA GLU A 22 18.48 21.24 3.49
C GLU A 22 17.74 22.47 2.91
N SER A 23 17.09 22.30 1.76
CA SER A 23 16.38 23.37 1.04
C SER A 23 14.92 23.53 1.49
N ALA A 24 14.50 22.82 2.54
CA ALA A 24 13.11 22.83 3.00
C ALA A 24 12.72 24.17 3.65
N ALA A 25 11.95 24.97 2.90
CA ALA A 25 11.14 26.06 3.42
C ALA A 25 9.88 25.48 4.15
N PRO A 26 9.09 26.31 4.88
CA PRO A 26 7.86 25.84 5.53
C PRO A 26 6.95 25.08 4.56
N VAL A 27 6.55 23.87 4.94
CA VAL A 27 5.90 22.88 4.06
C VAL A 27 4.56 23.41 3.54
N ALA A 28 4.46 23.58 2.21
CA ALA A 28 3.18 23.80 1.55
C ALA A 28 2.44 22.45 1.41
N PRO A 29 1.11 22.40 1.66
CA PRO A 29 0.30 21.21 1.38
C PRO A 29 0.45 20.79 -0.09
N GLY A 30 0.74 19.50 -0.34
CA GLY A 30 0.87 18.96 -1.71
C GLY A 30 2.29 18.97 -2.31
N ALA A 31 3.32 19.30 -1.52
CA ALA A 31 4.72 19.34 -1.93
C ALA A 31 5.41 17.96 -2.09
N ILE A 32 4.72 16.87 -1.75
CA ILE A 32 5.29 15.53 -1.68
C ILE A 32 4.73 14.64 -2.80
N VAL A 33 5.60 13.81 -3.36
CA VAL A 33 5.21 12.65 -4.19
C VAL A 33 5.45 11.40 -3.35
N VAL A 34 4.44 10.53 -3.26
CA VAL A 34 4.55 9.23 -2.57
C VAL A 34 4.16 8.13 -3.53
N ASN A 35 5.05 7.16 -3.70
CA ASN A 35 4.81 5.95 -4.46
C ASN A 35 4.77 4.78 -3.46
N ALA A 36 3.67 4.04 -3.42
CA ALA A 36 3.50 2.88 -2.56
C ALA A 36 3.28 1.66 -3.45
N THR A 37 4.31 0.83 -3.58
CA THR A 37 4.38 -0.26 -4.55
C THR A 37 4.33 -1.60 -3.82
N PRO A 38 3.16 -2.26 -3.78
CA PRO A 38 3.05 -3.59 -3.19
C PRO A 38 3.51 -4.68 -4.16
N SER A 39 4.08 -5.75 -3.60
CA SER A 39 4.32 -7.01 -4.29
C SER A 39 3.77 -8.17 -3.47
N TYR A 40 3.35 -9.22 -4.14
CA TYR A 40 2.61 -10.32 -3.54
C TYR A 40 3.23 -11.64 -3.95
N ALA A 41 3.39 -12.53 -2.98
CA ALA A 41 3.74 -13.92 -3.21
C ALA A 41 2.77 -14.82 -2.44
N ARG A 42 2.40 -15.95 -3.04
CA ARG A 42 1.54 -16.96 -2.41
C ARG A 42 2.40 -18.12 -1.94
N HIS A 43 2.10 -18.68 -0.78
CA HIS A 43 2.80 -19.86 -0.30
C HIS A 43 2.47 -21.08 -1.18
N ASN A 44 3.49 -21.86 -1.56
CA ASN A 44 3.33 -22.96 -2.51
C ASN A 44 2.45 -24.10 -1.96
N GLU A 45 2.55 -24.40 -0.67
CA GLU A 45 1.82 -25.52 -0.05
C GLU A 45 0.47 -25.11 0.56
N ASN A 46 0.28 -23.81 0.85
CA ASN A 46 -0.92 -23.32 1.51
C ASN A 46 -1.42 -22.05 0.80
N PRO A 47 -2.39 -22.16 -0.11
CA PRO A 47 -2.84 -21.03 -0.92
C PRO A 47 -3.53 -19.92 -0.11
N LEU A 48 -3.84 -20.16 1.17
CA LEU A 48 -4.40 -19.18 2.08
C LEU A 48 -3.34 -18.27 2.72
N LYS A 49 -2.05 -18.62 2.58
CA LYS A 49 -0.92 -17.88 3.13
C LYS A 49 -0.26 -17.01 2.07
N TRP A 50 0.04 -15.78 2.46
CA TRP A 50 0.54 -14.72 1.60
C TRP A 50 1.74 -14.03 2.24
N ILE A 51 2.72 -13.71 1.40
CA ILE A 51 3.80 -12.78 1.72
C ILE A 51 3.50 -11.52 0.92
N VAL A 52 3.45 -10.38 1.60
CA VAL A 52 3.24 -9.08 0.97
C VAL A 52 4.41 -8.19 1.34
N LYS A 53 5.05 -7.61 0.33
CA LYS A 53 6.07 -6.58 0.54
C LYS A 53 5.51 -5.24 0.05
N LEU A 54 5.86 -4.17 0.73
CA LEU A 54 5.47 -2.81 0.36
C LEU A 54 6.72 -1.94 0.37
N LEU A 55 7.06 -1.39 -0.80
CA LEU A 55 8.04 -0.31 -0.92
C LEU A 55 7.29 1.02 -0.91
N VAL A 56 7.61 1.90 0.03
CA VAL A 56 7.07 3.26 0.12
C VAL A 56 8.18 4.25 -0.14
N GLU A 57 8.16 4.91 -1.29
CA GLU A 57 9.11 5.95 -1.66
C GLU A 57 8.44 7.31 -1.52
N PHE A 58 9.16 8.29 -0.99
CA PHE A 58 8.67 9.65 -0.84
C PHE A 58 9.75 10.68 -1.13
N GLN A 59 9.40 11.70 -1.90
CA GLN A 59 10.34 12.73 -2.33
C GLN A 59 9.65 14.07 -2.58
N SER A 60 10.46 15.11 -2.72
CA SER A 60 10.00 16.45 -3.10
C SER A 60 9.39 16.43 -4.51
N ARG A 61 8.33 17.22 -4.72
CA ARG A 61 7.91 17.59 -6.08
C ARG A 61 8.86 18.68 -6.58
N GLU A 62 9.19 18.69 -7.87
CA GLU A 62 10.07 19.71 -8.46
C GLU A 62 9.67 21.15 -8.12
N THR A 63 8.36 21.40 -7.97
CA THR A 63 7.80 22.72 -7.71
C THR A 63 7.68 23.08 -6.23
N ALA A 64 7.96 22.15 -5.31
CA ALA A 64 7.84 22.40 -3.88
C ALA A 64 8.72 21.42 -3.06
N PRO A 65 9.70 21.92 -2.29
CA PRO A 65 10.58 21.06 -1.50
C PRO A 65 9.82 20.41 -0.34
N SER A 66 9.99 19.09 -0.20
CA SER A 66 9.57 18.31 0.98
C SER A 66 10.65 18.41 2.06
N PRO A 67 10.30 18.44 3.37
CA PRO A 67 11.27 18.47 4.47
C PRO A 67 12.11 17.20 4.58
N TYR A 68 11.59 16.09 4.04
CA TYR A 68 12.27 14.80 4.03
C TYR A 68 12.02 14.06 2.72
N GLU A 69 12.97 13.20 2.36
CA GLU A 69 12.89 12.23 1.28
C GLU A 69 13.47 10.88 1.73
N GLY A 70 13.13 9.82 1.01
CA GLY A 70 13.66 8.49 1.27
C GLY A 70 12.65 7.40 0.97
N HIS A 71 12.84 6.24 1.61
CA HIS A 71 12.01 5.06 1.39
C HIS A 71 11.89 4.19 2.63
N VAL A 72 10.85 3.36 2.64
CA VAL A 72 10.61 2.32 3.65
C VAL A 72 10.24 1.02 2.95
N GLU A 73 10.90 -0.06 3.32
CA GLU A 73 10.54 -1.42 2.90
C GLU A 73 9.86 -2.14 4.07
N CYS A 74 8.63 -2.57 3.84
CA CYS A 74 7.87 -3.38 4.78
C CYS A 74 7.62 -4.77 4.21
N GLU A 75 7.62 -5.78 5.06
CA GLU A 75 7.21 -7.14 4.72
C GLU A 75 6.21 -7.63 5.77
N GLY A 76 5.19 -8.37 5.31
CA GLY A 76 4.20 -8.99 6.18
C GLY A 76 3.74 -10.34 5.68
N TYR A 77 3.42 -11.20 6.65
CA TYR A 77 2.91 -12.55 6.47
C TYR A 77 1.43 -12.53 6.84
N PHE A 78 0.58 -13.01 5.94
CA PHE A 78 -0.87 -12.93 6.09
C PHE A 78 -1.55 -14.27 5.82
N THR A 79 -2.62 -14.54 6.55
CA THR A 79 -3.48 -15.71 6.36
C THR A 79 -4.92 -15.30 6.10
N VAL A 80 -5.52 -15.84 5.03
CA VAL A 80 -6.97 -15.78 4.78
C VAL A 80 -7.64 -16.93 5.52
N VAL A 81 -8.38 -16.64 6.59
CA VAL A 81 -8.90 -17.69 7.49
C VAL A 81 -10.17 -18.38 6.99
N ASN A 82 -10.85 -17.82 5.98
CA ASN A 82 -12.04 -18.45 5.39
C ASN A 82 -11.69 -19.19 4.09
N PRO A 83 -11.50 -20.52 4.12
CA PRO A 83 -11.15 -21.29 2.93
C PRO A 83 -12.27 -21.34 1.89
N GLU A 84 -13.53 -21.15 2.29
CA GLU A 84 -14.69 -21.19 1.39
C GLU A 84 -14.87 -19.90 0.58
N GLN A 85 -14.10 -18.85 0.91
CA GLN A 85 -14.18 -17.58 0.21
C GLN A 85 -13.67 -17.74 -1.24
N PRO A 86 -14.40 -17.26 -2.27
CA PRO A 86 -13.94 -17.32 -3.65
C PRO A 86 -12.56 -16.69 -3.83
N GLU A 87 -11.69 -17.31 -4.63
CA GLU A 87 -10.30 -16.87 -4.82
C GLU A 87 -10.20 -15.38 -5.21
N ALA A 88 -11.06 -14.91 -6.14
CA ALA A 88 -11.11 -13.49 -6.51
C ALA A 88 -11.35 -12.56 -5.32
N LYS A 89 -12.22 -12.97 -4.37
CA LYS A 89 -12.47 -12.21 -3.14
C LYS A 89 -11.29 -12.32 -2.17
N GLN A 90 -10.62 -13.47 -2.07
CA GLN A 90 -9.41 -13.62 -1.24
C GLN A 90 -8.29 -12.70 -1.75
N ARG A 91 -8.03 -12.74 -3.06
CA ARG A 91 -7.03 -11.89 -3.71
C ARG A 91 -7.35 -10.41 -3.54
N LYS A 92 -8.61 -9.99 -3.72
CA LYS A 92 -9.00 -8.60 -3.49
C LYS A 92 -8.80 -8.17 -2.04
N LEU A 93 -9.13 -9.05 -1.09
CA LEU A 93 -8.93 -8.81 0.34
C LEU A 93 -7.44 -8.59 0.66
N VAL A 94 -6.55 -9.43 0.14
CA VAL A 94 -5.10 -9.29 0.31
C VAL A 94 -4.58 -8.04 -0.40
N ALA A 95 -4.97 -7.82 -1.67
CA ALA A 95 -4.49 -6.71 -2.51
C ALA A 95 -4.73 -5.33 -1.90
N VAL A 96 -5.83 -5.16 -1.15
CA VAL A 96 -6.19 -3.88 -0.55
C VAL A 96 -5.69 -3.79 0.89
N ASN A 97 -5.98 -4.80 1.71
CA ASN A 97 -5.82 -4.67 3.15
C ASN A 97 -4.39 -4.91 3.62
N ALA A 98 -3.67 -5.85 3.01
CA ALA A 98 -2.29 -6.13 3.38
C ALA A 98 -1.38 -4.90 3.19
N PRO A 99 -1.34 -4.23 2.02
CA PRO A 99 -0.53 -3.03 1.88
C PRO A 99 -1.06 -1.85 2.70
N THR A 100 -2.36 -1.78 2.99
CA THR A 100 -2.90 -0.75 3.92
C THR A 100 -2.30 -0.88 5.32
N ILE A 101 -2.20 -2.11 5.83
CA ILE A 101 -1.60 -2.41 7.15
C ILE A 101 -0.11 -2.07 7.13
N LEU A 102 0.63 -2.53 6.12
CA LEU A 102 2.07 -2.25 5.99
C LEU A 102 2.36 -0.75 5.79
N TYR A 103 1.50 -0.03 5.07
CA TYR A 103 1.61 1.41 4.89
C TYR A 103 1.44 2.17 6.21
N SER A 104 0.51 1.71 7.06
CA SER A 104 0.30 2.30 8.38
C SER A 104 1.55 2.14 9.26
N MET A 105 2.20 0.98 9.20
CA MET A 105 3.48 0.73 9.88
C MET A 105 4.61 1.65 9.35
N ALA A 106 4.75 1.77 8.03
CA ALA A 106 5.73 2.68 7.42
C ALA A 106 5.48 4.15 7.82
N ARG A 107 4.23 4.59 7.75
CA ARG A 107 3.82 5.96 8.07
C ARG A 107 4.09 6.31 9.54
N ASP A 108 3.83 5.38 10.45
CA ASP A 108 4.14 5.57 11.87
C ASP A 108 5.66 5.66 12.11
N MET A 109 6.44 4.78 11.50
CA MET A 109 7.89 4.77 11.68
C MET A 109 8.55 6.06 11.15
N VAL A 110 8.15 6.52 9.97
CA VAL A 110 8.62 7.80 9.42
C VAL A 110 8.30 8.95 10.37
N ALA A 111 7.09 9.00 10.92
CA ALA A 111 6.69 10.03 11.87
C ALA A 111 7.48 9.96 13.19
N THR A 112 7.78 8.75 13.65
CA THR A 112 8.54 8.49 14.87
C THR A 112 9.99 8.96 14.75
N ILE A 113 10.65 8.65 13.62
CA ILE A 113 12.04 9.05 13.33
C ILE A 113 12.11 10.57 13.14
N THR A 114 11.29 11.11 12.25
CA THR A 114 11.32 12.55 11.90
C THR A 114 10.91 13.45 13.05
N GLY A 115 10.07 12.98 13.98
CA GLY A 115 9.71 13.71 15.19
C GLY A 115 10.90 14.12 16.07
N ARG A 116 12.06 13.49 15.87
CA ARG A 116 13.33 13.81 16.56
C ARG A 116 14.41 14.37 15.61
N SER A 117 14.05 14.69 14.37
CA SER A 117 14.96 15.20 13.36
C SER A 117 14.81 16.72 13.16
N ARG A 118 15.74 17.32 12.42
CA ARG A 118 15.94 18.77 12.33
C ARG A 118 14.75 19.57 11.79
N HIS A 119 13.92 18.98 10.94
CA HIS A 119 12.73 19.63 10.37
C HIS A 119 11.44 19.23 11.10
N GLY A 120 11.55 18.54 12.23
CA GLY A 120 10.42 18.09 13.04
C GLY A 120 9.63 16.94 12.41
N LYS A 121 8.50 16.61 13.05
CA LYS A 121 7.65 15.48 12.69
C LYS A 121 7.11 15.60 11.27
N PHE A 122 7.26 14.54 10.50
CA PHE A 122 6.73 14.40 9.16
C PHE A 122 5.77 13.24 9.08
N LEU A 123 4.56 13.52 8.61
CA LEU A 123 3.55 12.51 8.37
C LEU A 123 3.43 12.29 6.87
N LEU A 124 3.65 11.06 6.43
CA LEU A 124 3.31 10.69 5.06
C LEU A 124 1.83 10.99 4.80
N PRO A 125 1.44 11.41 3.59
CA PRO A 125 0.04 11.61 3.21
C PRO A 125 -0.75 10.30 3.29
N SER A 126 -2.07 10.36 3.12
CA SER A 126 -2.87 9.14 2.98
C SER A 126 -2.79 8.64 1.54
N VAL A 127 -2.71 7.32 1.35
CA VAL A 127 -2.76 6.66 0.04
C VAL A 127 -3.93 5.70 0.00
N SER A 128 -4.40 5.35 -1.20
CA SER A 128 -5.47 4.39 -1.41
C SER A 128 -4.95 3.17 -2.18
N PHE A 129 -5.29 1.98 -1.71
CA PHE A 129 -5.01 0.71 -2.39
C PHE A 129 -6.28 0.10 -3.00
N ILE A 130 -7.40 0.84 -3.07
CA ILE A 130 -8.70 0.29 -3.49
C ILE A 130 -8.67 -0.28 -4.92
N ASP A 131 -7.83 0.25 -5.79
CA ASP A 131 -7.69 -0.17 -7.18
C ASP A 131 -6.64 -1.28 -7.37
N GLN A 132 -6.00 -1.73 -6.29
CA GLN A 132 -5.01 -2.81 -6.40
C GLN A 132 -5.64 -4.16 -6.70
N LEU A 133 -4.91 -4.92 -7.52
CA LEU A 133 -5.28 -6.23 -8.03
C LEU A 133 -4.06 -7.16 -7.98
N ILE A 134 -4.30 -8.43 -7.67
CA ILE A 134 -3.30 -9.50 -7.77
C ILE A 134 -3.69 -10.35 -8.97
N ALA A 135 -2.89 -10.25 -10.03
CA ALA A 135 -2.98 -11.12 -11.20
C ALA A 135 -1.81 -12.10 -11.21
N PHE A 136 -2.09 -13.37 -11.44
CA PHE A 136 -1.08 -14.39 -11.69
C PHE A 136 -1.00 -14.70 -13.20
N PRO A 137 0.16 -15.15 -13.70
CA PRO A 137 0.37 -15.41 -15.13
C PRO A 137 -0.65 -16.37 -15.75
N ASP A 138 -1.18 -17.31 -14.96
CA ASP A 138 -2.13 -18.34 -15.41
C ASP A 138 -3.59 -17.92 -15.32
N ASP A 139 -3.89 -16.69 -14.86
CA ASP A 139 -5.26 -16.24 -14.79
C ASP A 139 -5.88 -16.11 -16.19
N PRO A 140 -7.12 -16.58 -16.40
CA PRO A 140 -7.82 -16.30 -17.64
C PRO A 140 -7.91 -14.78 -17.80
N LYS A 141 -7.50 -14.28 -18.98
CA LYS A 141 -7.59 -12.86 -19.31
C LYS A 141 -9.01 -12.38 -19.00
N PRO A 142 -9.19 -11.23 -18.31
CA PRO A 142 -10.52 -10.70 -18.07
C PRO A 142 -11.26 -10.62 -19.40
N GLU A 143 -12.39 -11.33 -19.50
CA GLU A 143 -13.30 -11.12 -20.62
C GLU A 143 -13.74 -9.66 -20.54
N GLU A 144 -13.40 -8.92 -21.59
CA GLU A 144 -13.81 -7.54 -21.81
C GLU A 144 -15.34 -7.56 -21.89
N HIS A 145 -16.00 -7.39 -20.73
CA HIS A 145 -17.45 -7.28 -20.69
C HIS A 145 -17.83 -6.04 -21.50
N ALA A 146 -18.29 -6.29 -22.73
CA ALA A 146 -18.83 -5.28 -23.61
C ALA A 146 -19.85 -4.46 -22.85
N SER A 147 -19.53 -3.19 -22.64
CA SER A 147 -20.45 -2.19 -22.13
C SER A 147 -21.66 -2.14 -23.07
N THR A 148 -22.75 -2.81 -22.70
CA THR A 148 -24.05 -2.58 -23.33
C THR A 148 -24.45 -1.13 -22.99
N PRO A 149 -24.56 -0.22 -23.97
CA PRO A 149 -24.99 1.13 -23.69
C PRO A 149 -26.45 1.11 -23.21
N ALA A 150 -26.72 1.81 -22.11
CA ALA A 150 -28.06 1.97 -21.55
C ALA A 150 -29.00 2.64 -22.56
N PRO A 151 -30.28 2.25 -22.62
CA PRO A 151 -31.23 2.87 -23.54
C PRO A 151 -31.52 4.31 -23.11
N VAL A 152 -31.16 5.26 -23.97
CA VAL A 152 -31.61 6.66 -23.90
C VAL A 152 -33.12 6.70 -24.00
N THR A 153 -33.78 7.21 -22.96
CA THR A 153 -35.23 7.48 -22.98
C THR A 153 -35.44 8.89 -23.53
N PRO A 154 -36.21 9.08 -24.62
CA PRO A 154 -36.50 10.42 -25.14
C PRO A 154 -37.54 11.14 -24.25
N VAL A 155 -37.33 12.44 -24.06
CA VAL A 155 -38.25 13.41 -23.43
C VAL A 155 -39.19 13.97 -24.49
#